data_AF-A0A958Y5E5-F1
#
_entry.id   AF-A0A958Y5E5-F1
#
_cell.length_a   1.000
_cell.length_b   1.000
_cell.length_c   1.000
_cell.angle_alpha   90.00
_cell.angle_beta   90.00
_cell.angle_gamma   90.00
#
_symmetry.space_group_name_H-M   'P 1'
#
loop_
_entity.id
_entity.type
_entity.pdbx_description
1 polymer ?
#
loop_
_entity_poly.entity_id
_entity_poly.type
_entity_poly.pdbx_seq_one_letter_code
_entity_poly.pdbx_strand_id
1 'polypeptide(L)' 'NHYEQLELQLSRDPRPLPKMILNPEVTSIFDFTFEDFTLVDYDPHPHIKGAVAI' A
#
# COMPACT_ATOMS: atom_id res chain seq x y z
N ASN A 1 -7.83 18.82 -7.25
CA ASN A 1 -8.98 18.55 -6.37
C ASN A 1 -8.57 17.83 -5.06
N HIS A 2 -7.31 17.89 -4.60
CA HIS A 2 -6.80 17.10 -3.47
C HIS A 2 -5.98 17.87 -2.41
N TYR A 3 -6.11 19.19 -2.31
CA TYR A 3 -5.25 20.00 -1.43
C TYR A 3 -5.39 19.61 0.06
N GLU A 4 -6.62 19.53 0.57
CA GLU A 4 -6.89 19.15 1.97
C GLU A 4 -6.39 17.73 2.30
N GLN A 5 -6.54 16.78 1.37
CA GLN A 5 -6.05 15.40 1.53
C GLN A 5 -4.52 15.36 1.67
N LEU A 6 -3.82 16.17 0.87
CA LEU A 6 -2.36 16.24 0.91
C LEU A 6 -1.86 16.91 2.19
N GLU A 7 -2.50 17.99 2.64
CA GLU A 7 -2.16 18.64 3.92
C GLU A 7 -2.32 17.66 5.09
N LEU A 8 -3.41 16.87 5.11
CA LEU A 8 -3.60 15.82 6.10
C LEU A 8 -2.55 14.70 6.00
N GLN A 9 -2.16 14.30 4.79
CA GLN A 9 -1.12 13.27 4.62
C GLN A 9 0.25 13.76 5.09
N LEU A 10 0.62 15.00 4.74
CA LEU A 10 1.92 15.60 5.07
C LEU A 10 2.06 15.95 6.56
N SER A 11 0.95 16.10 7.29
CA SER A 11 0.97 16.32 8.74
C SER A 11 1.15 15.06 9.58
N ARG A 12 1.17 13.87 8.96
CA ARG A 12 1.32 12.59 9.66
C ARG A 12 2.79 12.15 9.72
N ASP A 13 3.23 11.74 10.90
CA ASP A 13 4.56 11.13 11.05
C ASP A 13 4.65 9.78 10.32
N PRO A 14 5.76 9.51 9.60
CA PRO A 14 5.99 8.20 9.00
C PRO A 14 6.05 7.09 10.06
N ARG A 15 5.50 5.92 9.70
CA ARG A 15 5.61 4.67 10.49
C ARG A 15 6.62 3.73 9.83
N PRO A 16 7.11 2.70 10.55
CA PRO A 16 7.96 1.68 9.96
C PRO A 16 7.34 1.09 8.67
N LEU A 17 8.20 0.80 7.70
CA LEU A 17 7.76 0.20 6.44
C LEU A 17 7.32 -1.25 6.65
N PRO A 18 6.29 -1.72 5.93
CA PRO A 18 5.90 -3.12 5.96
C PRO A 18 6.92 -3.99 5.20
N LYS A 19 6.71 -5.30 5.24
CA LYS A 19 7.42 -6.28 4.40
C LYS A 19 6.44 -6.96 3.47
N MET A 20 6.82 -7.09 2.20
CA MET A 20 6.13 -7.94 1.24
C MET A 20 6.91 -9.24 1.09
N ILE A 21 6.28 -10.36 1.44
CA ILE A 21 6.84 -11.70 1.28
C ILE A 21 6.16 -12.33 0.06
N LEU A 22 6.97 -12.82 -0.89
CA LEU A 22 6.49 -13.49 -2.10
C LEU A 22 6.67 -15.00 -1.94
N ASN A 23 5.73 -15.78 -2.49
CA ASN A 23 5.86 -17.23 -2.58
C ASN A 23 7.09 -17.61 -3.43
N PRO A 24 8.12 -18.27 -2.86
CA PRO A 24 9.34 -18.62 -3.58
C PRO A 24 9.15 -19.74 -4.62
N GLU A 25 8.05 -20.48 -4.55
CA GLU A 25 7.76 -21.58 -5.48
C GLU A 25 7.24 -21.07 -6.84
N VAL A 26 6.83 -19.81 -6.94
CA VAL A 26 6.37 -19.21 -8.19
C VAL A 26 7.55 -18.65 -8.97
N THR A 27 7.88 -19.31 -10.08
CA THR A 27 9.07 -18.97 -10.89
C THR A 27 8.77 -18.27 -12.21
N SER A 28 7.49 -18.04 -12.53
CA SER A 28 7.02 -17.35 -13.73
C SER A 28 6.19 -16.13 -13.33
N ILE A 29 6.43 -14.99 -13.97
CA ILE A 29 5.70 -13.75 -13.70
C ILE A 29 4.20 -13.86 -13.99
N PHE A 30 3.79 -14.78 -14.86
CA PHE A 30 2.39 -14.98 -15.25
C PHE A 30 1.61 -15.90 -14.31
N ASP A 31 2.29 -16.58 -13.39
CA ASP A 31 1.69 -17.60 -12.54
C ASP A 31 1.29 -17.07 -11.15
N PHE A 32 1.65 -15.82 -10.83
CA PHE A 32 1.32 -15.19 -9.56
C PHE A 32 -0.19 -14.97 -9.39
N THR A 33 -0.68 -15.30 -8.20
CA THR A 33 -2.04 -15.05 -7.74
C THR A 33 -2.03 -14.11 -6.53
N PHE A 34 -3.19 -13.69 -6.04
CA PHE A 34 -3.27 -12.79 -4.88
C PHE A 34 -2.69 -13.44 -3.61
N GLU A 35 -2.88 -14.76 -3.47
CA GLU A 35 -2.49 -15.56 -2.33
C GLU A 35 -0.96 -15.75 -2.21
N ASP A 36 -0.21 -15.49 -3.28
CA ASP A 36 1.25 -15.60 -3.30
C ASP A 36 1.97 -14.42 -2.65
N PHE A 37 1.22 -13.40 -2.21
CA PHE A 37 1.74 -12.20 -1.58
C PHE A 37 1.26 -12.12 -0.13
N THR A 38 2.20 -12.07 0.80
CA THR A 38 1.91 -11.82 2.22
C THR A 38 2.47 -10.47 2.63
N LEU A 39 1.57 -9.57 3.02
CA LEU A 39 1.94 -8.27 3.57
C LEU A 39 2.03 -8.37 5.10
N VAL A 40 3.22 -8.14 5.64
CA VAL A 40 3.51 -8.24 7.08
C VAL A 40 3.84 -6.86 7.64
N ASP A 41 3.42 -6.60 8.87
CA ASP A 41 3.66 -5.35 9.61
C ASP A 41 3.11 -4.09 8.92
N TYR A 42 2.01 -4.22 8.16
CA TYR A 42 1.34 -3.07 7.54
C TYR A 42 0.42 -2.38 8.54
N ASP A 43 0.93 -1.31 9.15
CA ASP A 43 0.21 -0.43 10.07
C ASP A 43 0.07 1.00 9.49
N PRO A 44 -0.83 1.20 8.50
CA PRO A 44 -1.00 2.50 7.89
C PRO A 44 -1.82 3.45 8.78
N HIS A 45 -1.66 4.74 8.54
CA HIS A 45 -2.64 5.72 9.01
C HIS A 45 -4.01 5.51 8.33
N PRO A 46 -5.12 6.01 8.91
CA PRO A 46 -6.45 5.87 8.32
C PRO A 46 -6.53 6.39 6.88
N HIS A 47 -7.30 5.68 6.06
CA HIS A 47 -7.52 6.00 4.64
C HIS A 47 -7.96 7.46 4.43
N ILE A 48 -7.39 8.10 3.41
CA ILE A 48 -7.78 9.44 2.95
C ILE A 48 -8.40 9.29 1.56
N LYS A 49 -9.66 9.69 1.41
CA LYS A 49 -10.41 9.55 0.15
C LYS A 49 -10.07 10.70 -0.81
N GLY A 50 -9.56 10.38 -2.00
CA GLY A 50 -9.38 11.30 -3.13
C GLY A 50 -10.36 11.02 -4.28
N ALA A 51 -10.70 12.04 -5.06
CA ALA A 51 -11.52 11.94 -6.27
C ALA A 51 -10.65 11.97 -7.54
N VAL A 52 -10.89 11.04 -8.45
CA VAL A 52 -10.21 11.06 -9.76
C VAL A 52 -10.80 12.19 -10.62
N ALA A 53 -9.94 12.96 -11.29
CA ALA A 53 -10.39 13.97 -12.24
C ALA A 53 -10.97 13.30 -13.50
N ILE A 54 -12.00 13.92 -14.06
CA ILE A 54 -12.66 13.48 -15.31
C ILE A 54 -12.04 14.24 -16.47
#